data_AF-A0A1M2VAT7-F1
#
_entry.id   AF-A0A1M2VAT7-F1
#
_cell.length_a   1.000
_cell.length_b   1.000
_cell.length_c   1.000
_cell.angle_alpha   90.00
_cell.angle_beta   90.00
_cell.angle_gamma   90.00
#
_symmetry.space_group_name_H-M   'P 1'
#
loop_
_entity.id
_entity.type
_entity.pdbx_description
1 polymer ?
#
loop_
_entity_poly.entity_id
_entity_poly.type
_entity_poly.pdbx_seq_one_letter_code
_entity_poly.pdbx_strand_id
1 'polypeptide(L)'
;MPTATTTTTAPSSVLTLKASPAPHASSSSSTAATLRSLYPRAARAFLQRDVPLTHSLLSSAFSILSSPASVVSVNDVLASQRRKWDILRVTFETTLYSSPPAAQHPESLPSALRANLILSAESFITALHNRSLLLFTPADSPQKPSSAFLPSQILITLVLASLKLDCIDIGRSVIEDWLAKHGQEDVPDDPKGYAKVLELYCLHVLPRLQDWDYAEDFLAYERELSPDVRQNNASRDLIM
;
A
#
# COMPACT_ATOMS: atom_id res chain seq x y z
N MET A 1 -79.26 10.48 22.99
CA MET A 1 -78.62 10.33 24.31
C MET A 1 -77.11 10.26 24.12
N PRO A 2 -76.33 10.99 24.93
CA PRO A 2 -74.87 11.02 24.90
C PRO A 2 -74.28 9.91 25.78
N THR A 3 -73.11 9.38 25.44
CA THR A 3 -72.18 8.80 26.44
C THR A 3 -70.76 8.95 25.92
N ALA A 4 -70.00 9.81 26.60
CA ALA A 4 -68.54 9.85 26.61
C ALA A 4 -68.02 9.01 27.78
N THR A 5 -66.76 8.56 27.74
CA THR A 5 -65.82 8.18 28.84
C THR A 5 -64.85 7.12 28.30
N THR A 6 -63.53 7.02 28.56
CA THR A 6 -62.44 7.86 29.10
C THR A 6 -61.14 7.09 28.85
N THR A 7 -60.05 7.81 28.66
CA THR A 7 -58.63 7.44 28.55
C THR A 7 -58.13 6.40 29.58
N THR A 8 -57.18 5.55 29.18
CA THR A 8 -56.10 5.05 30.07
C THR A 8 -54.80 4.88 29.29
N THR A 9 -53.77 5.56 29.80
CA THR A 9 -52.39 5.65 29.32
C THR A 9 -51.46 4.64 29.99
N ALA A 10 -50.42 4.26 29.23
CA ALA A 10 -49.06 3.84 29.62
C ALA A 10 -48.83 2.35 30.01
N PRO A 11 -47.57 1.83 29.92
CA PRO A 11 -46.33 2.48 29.46
C PRO A 11 -45.58 1.75 28.32
N SER A 12 -44.90 2.54 27.50
CA SER A 12 -43.84 2.07 26.59
C SER A 12 -42.68 1.49 27.41
N SER A 13 -42.41 0.20 27.26
CA SER A 13 -41.21 -0.44 27.78
C SER A 13 -40.00 -0.01 26.94
N VAL A 14 -39.37 1.10 27.34
CA VAL A 14 -38.07 1.51 26.83
C VAL A 14 -37.03 0.57 27.43
N LEU A 15 -36.55 -0.38 26.62
CA LEU A 15 -35.42 -1.24 26.98
C LEU A 15 -34.15 -0.38 27.02
N THR A 16 -33.75 -0.01 28.24
CA THR A 16 -32.48 0.64 28.54
C THR A 16 -31.34 -0.37 28.37
N LEU A 17 -30.81 -0.49 27.14
CA LEU A 17 -29.55 -1.20 26.94
C LEU A 17 -28.40 -0.32 27.42
N LYS A 18 -28.01 -0.54 28.67
CA LYS A 18 -26.74 -0.11 29.23
C LYS A 18 -25.64 -1.03 28.70
N ALA A 19 -24.85 -0.55 27.74
CA ALA A 19 -23.56 -1.14 27.43
C ALA A 19 -22.59 -0.07 26.87
N SER A 20 -21.67 0.34 27.73
CA SER A 20 -20.32 0.76 27.32
C SER A 20 -19.38 0.21 28.39
N PRO A 21 -18.14 -0.20 28.04
CA PRO A 21 -17.25 0.60 27.18
C PRO A 21 -16.49 -0.17 26.07
N ALA A 22 -15.88 0.61 25.16
CA ALA A 22 -14.86 0.32 24.13
C ALA A 22 -15.30 -0.17 22.73
N PRO A 23 -15.36 0.71 21.70
CA PRO A 23 -15.80 0.33 20.35
C PRO A 23 -14.68 0.02 19.32
N HIS A 24 -13.40 0.09 19.67
CA HIS A 24 -12.34 0.08 18.63
C HIS A 24 -11.70 -1.29 18.32
N ALA A 25 -11.75 -2.27 19.23
CA ALA A 25 -11.07 -3.55 19.03
C ALA A 25 -11.90 -4.62 18.31
N SER A 26 -13.23 -4.63 18.52
CA SER A 26 -14.12 -5.65 17.93
C SER A 26 -14.41 -5.40 16.44
N SER A 27 -14.50 -4.14 16.02
CA SER A 27 -14.75 -3.71 14.64
C SER A 27 -13.53 -3.88 13.72
N SER A 28 -12.33 -3.65 14.23
CA SER A 28 -11.08 -3.86 13.47
C SER A 28 -10.78 -5.34 13.24
N SER A 29 -11.10 -6.21 14.21
CA SER A 29 -10.97 -7.67 14.06
C SER A 29 -11.94 -8.24 13.01
N SER A 30 -13.20 -7.80 13.00
CA SER A 30 -14.18 -8.21 11.98
C SER A 30 -13.80 -7.70 10.59
N THR A 31 -13.29 -6.47 10.50
CA THR A 31 -12.76 -5.90 9.26
C THR A 31 -11.59 -6.72 8.72
N ALA A 32 -10.63 -7.07 9.57
CA ALA A 32 -9.49 -7.91 9.19
C ALA A 32 -9.94 -9.30 8.71
N ALA A 33 -10.96 -9.89 9.33
CA ALA A 33 -11.53 -11.18 8.89
C ALA A 33 -12.17 -11.07 7.50
N THR A 34 -12.94 -10.02 7.23
CA THR A 34 -13.53 -9.74 5.91
C THR A 34 -12.45 -9.55 4.85
N LEU A 35 -11.40 -8.79 5.14
CA LEU A 35 -10.29 -8.58 4.21
C LEU A 35 -9.54 -9.88 3.89
N ARG A 36 -9.33 -10.74 4.90
CA ARG A 36 -8.72 -12.06 4.70
C ARG A 36 -9.58 -12.97 3.82
N SER A 37 -10.90 -12.91 3.92
CA SER A 37 -11.81 -13.75 3.12
C SER A 37 -11.96 -13.25 1.69
N LEU A 38 -11.91 -11.92 1.47
CA LEU A 38 -12.00 -11.32 0.15
C LEU A 38 -10.71 -11.51 -0.69
N TYR A 39 -9.54 -11.53 -0.04
CA TYR A 39 -8.25 -11.55 -0.76
C TYR A 39 -8.07 -12.74 -1.72
N PRO A 40 -8.33 -14.01 -1.34
CA PRO A 40 -8.18 -15.15 -2.25
C PRO A 40 -9.05 -15.02 -3.50
N ARG A 41 -10.25 -14.43 -3.37
CA ARG A 41 -11.15 -14.19 -4.49
C ARG A 41 -10.61 -13.09 -5.41
N ALA A 42 -10.06 -12.01 -4.85
CA ALA A 42 -9.42 -10.94 -5.62
C ALA A 42 -8.18 -11.43 -6.36
N ALA A 43 -7.33 -12.20 -5.69
CA ALA A 43 -6.15 -12.81 -6.29
C ALA A 43 -6.50 -13.80 -7.41
N ARG A 44 -7.51 -14.66 -7.20
CA ARG A 44 -7.99 -15.57 -8.25
C ARG A 44 -8.55 -14.81 -9.46
N ALA A 45 -9.38 -13.80 -9.24
CA ALA A 45 -9.92 -12.95 -10.32
C ALA A 45 -8.78 -12.30 -11.12
N PHE A 46 -7.75 -11.79 -10.42
CA PHE A 46 -6.58 -11.19 -11.07
C PHE A 46 -5.83 -12.20 -11.95
N LEU A 47 -5.55 -13.40 -11.42
CA LEU A 47 -4.89 -14.47 -12.18
C LEU A 47 -5.71 -14.92 -13.41
N GLN A 48 -7.03 -14.89 -13.31
CA GLN A 48 -7.96 -15.21 -14.39
C GLN A 48 -8.15 -14.05 -15.39
N ARG A 49 -7.49 -12.91 -15.17
CA ARG A 49 -7.61 -11.68 -15.97
C ARG A 49 -9.03 -11.09 -15.97
N ASP A 50 -9.80 -11.33 -14.91
CA ASP A 50 -11.12 -10.73 -14.71
C ASP A 50 -10.97 -9.31 -14.12
N VAL A 51 -10.70 -8.35 -15.00
CA VAL A 51 -10.42 -6.94 -14.64
C VAL A 51 -11.58 -6.29 -13.86
N PRO A 52 -12.87 -6.39 -14.29
CA PRO A 52 -13.98 -5.80 -13.55
C PRO A 52 -14.13 -6.36 -12.14
N LEU A 53 -14.03 -7.68 -11.98
CA LEU A 53 -14.17 -8.33 -10.67
C LEU A 53 -13.01 -7.99 -9.75
N THR A 54 -11.77 -8.02 -10.24
CA THR A 54 -10.59 -7.62 -9.47
C THR A 54 -10.73 -6.18 -8.99
N HIS A 55 -11.11 -5.25 -9.88
CA HIS A 55 -11.31 -3.86 -9.51
C HIS A 55 -12.41 -3.70 -8.46
N SER A 56 -13.57 -4.34 -8.64
CA SER A 56 -14.67 -4.29 -7.67
C SER A 56 -14.23 -4.77 -6.28
N LEU A 57 -13.48 -5.87 -6.21
CA LEU A 57 -12.98 -6.41 -4.94
C LEU A 57 -11.92 -5.51 -4.29
N LEU A 58 -11.03 -4.91 -5.10
CA LEU A 58 -10.09 -3.89 -4.62
C LEU A 58 -10.86 -2.69 -4.05
N SER A 59 -11.85 -2.16 -4.78
CA SER A 59 -12.65 -1.03 -4.30
C SER A 59 -13.35 -1.35 -2.98
N SER A 60 -13.95 -2.54 -2.84
CA SER A 60 -14.57 -2.99 -1.58
C SER A 60 -13.58 -3.15 -0.43
N ALA A 61 -12.35 -3.61 -0.71
CA ALA A 61 -11.32 -3.73 0.31
C ALA A 61 -10.83 -2.35 0.77
N PHE A 62 -10.57 -1.43 -0.17
CA PHE A 62 -10.10 -0.08 0.15
C PHE A 62 -11.16 0.82 0.78
N SER A 63 -12.47 0.52 0.64
CA SER A 63 -13.50 1.24 1.38
C SER A 63 -13.52 0.92 2.88
N ILE A 64 -12.91 -0.21 3.30
CA ILE A 64 -12.84 -0.62 4.71
C ILE A 64 -11.40 -0.63 5.27
N LEU A 65 -10.39 -0.47 4.41
CA LEU A 65 -9.00 -0.22 4.81
C LEU A 65 -8.79 1.27 5.04
N SER A 66 -8.64 1.68 6.30
CA SER A 66 -8.23 3.02 6.66
C SER A 66 -6.70 3.12 6.77
N SER A 67 -6.15 4.34 6.81
CA SER A 67 -4.77 4.57 7.25
C SER A 67 -4.58 4.21 8.73
N PRO A 68 -3.33 4.08 9.23
CA PRO A 68 -3.09 3.88 10.66
C PRO A 68 -3.70 5.01 11.49
N ALA A 69 -4.30 4.66 12.63
CA ALA A 69 -4.96 5.65 13.48
C ALA A 69 -3.97 6.53 14.24
N SER A 70 -2.83 5.97 14.63
CA SER A 70 -1.77 6.69 15.33
C SER A 70 -0.39 6.14 15.02
N VAL A 71 0.61 7.01 15.00
CA VAL A 71 2.05 6.65 14.95
C VAL A 71 2.41 5.69 16.09
N VAL A 72 1.84 5.89 17.28
CA VAL A 72 2.15 5.12 18.51
C VAL A 72 1.33 3.83 18.60
N SER A 73 0.56 3.47 17.57
CA SER A 73 -0.29 2.28 17.63
C SER A 73 0.54 1.00 17.55
N VAL A 74 0.94 0.48 18.71
CA VAL A 74 1.73 -0.75 18.87
C VAL A 74 1.01 -1.98 18.29
N ASN A 75 -0.31 -1.93 18.10
CA ASN A 75 -1.13 -3.05 17.65
C ASN A 75 -2.03 -2.67 16.46
N ASP A 76 -1.40 -2.35 15.33
CA ASP A 76 -2.10 -2.18 14.08
C ASP A 76 -2.50 -3.54 13.45
N VAL A 77 -3.69 -4.03 13.81
CA VAL A 77 -4.26 -5.29 13.31
C VAL A 77 -4.41 -5.30 11.78
N LEU A 78 -4.56 -4.11 11.17
CA LEU A 78 -4.75 -3.96 9.72
C LEU A 78 -3.43 -3.79 8.97
N ALA A 79 -2.29 -3.62 9.63
CA ALA A 79 -0.97 -3.42 8.99
C ALA A 79 -0.69 -4.45 7.90
N SER A 80 -0.86 -5.73 8.25
CA SER A 80 -0.63 -6.86 7.33
C SER A 80 -1.61 -6.84 6.15
N GLN A 81 -2.86 -6.47 6.39
CA GLN A 81 -3.88 -6.40 5.34
C GLN A 81 -3.62 -5.20 4.42
N ARG A 82 -3.36 -4.00 4.96
CA ARG A 82 -2.98 -2.81 4.19
C ARG A 82 -1.84 -3.13 3.22
N ARG A 83 -0.77 -3.74 3.73
CA ARG A 83 0.40 -4.12 2.93
C ARG A 83 0.02 -5.09 1.82
N LYS A 84 -0.68 -6.16 2.16
CA LYS A 84 -1.05 -7.22 1.23
C LYS A 84 -1.99 -6.74 0.12
N TRP A 85 -2.98 -5.93 0.46
CA TRP A 85 -3.93 -5.37 -0.51
C TRP A 85 -3.31 -4.30 -1.40
N ASP A 86 -2.38 -3.50 -0.88
CA ASP A 86 -1.69 -2.51 -1.68
C ASP A 86 -0.72 -3.13 -2.69
N ILE A 87 0.01 -4.19 -2.30
CA ILE A 87 0.82 -4.98 -3.25
C ILE A 87 -0.05 -5.51 -4.39
N LEU A 88 -1.24 -6.05 -4.07
CA LEU A 88 -2.17 -6.53 -5.09
C LEU A 88 -2.65 -5.39 -6.00
N ARG A 89 -2.98 -4.22 -5.44
CA ARG A 89 -3.38 -3.03 -6.20
C ARG A 89 -2.30 -2.58 -7.17
N VAL A 90 -1.08 -2.32 -6.68
CA VAL A 90 0.06 -1.87 -7.49
C VAL A 90 0.35 -2.88 -8.59
N THR A 91 0.41 -4.17 -8.26
CA THR A 91 0.69 -5.23 -9.25
C THR A 91 -0.40 -5.33 -10.32
N PHE A 92 -1.67 -5.27 -9.92
CA PHE A 92 -2.80 -5.32 -10.83
C PHE A 92 -2.83 -4.12 -11.77
N GLU A 93 -2.78 -2.90 -11.22
CA GLU A 93 -2.83 -1.67 -12.02
C GLU A 93 -1.63 -1.58 -12.96
N THR A 94 -0.42 -1.93 -12.50
CA THR A 94 0.79 -1.94 -13.35
C THR A 94 0.69 -2.99 -14.46
N THR A 95 0.14 -4.17 -14.17
CA THR A 95 -0.08 -5.22 -15.18
C THR A 95 -1.08 -4.78 -16.23
N LEU A 96 -2.17 -4.14 -15.80
CA LEU A 96 -3.17 -3.59 -16.71
C LEU A 96 -2.59 -2.46 -17.56
N TYR A 97 -1.79 -1.57 -16.96
CA TYR A 97 -1.15 -0.46 -17.66
C TYR A 97 -0.13 -0.94 -18.71
N SER A 98 0.74 -1.88 -18.34
CA SER A 98 1.76 -2.46 -19.24
C SER A 98 1.19 -3.38 -20.33
N SER A 99 0.02 -3.98 -20.11
CA SER A 99 -0.58 -4.92 -21.05
C SER A 99 -2.11 -4.81 -21.01
N PRO A 100 -2.68 -3.74 -21.61
CA PRO A 100 -4.12 -3.56 -21.67
C PRO A 100 -4.80 -4.72 -22.44
N PRO A 101 -6.00 -5.17 -22.06
CA PRO A 101 -6.69 -6.23 -22.76
C PRO A 101 -7.09 -5.76 -24.17
N ALA A 102 -6.46 -6.31 -25.21
CA ALA A 102 -6.73 -5.95 -26.60
C ALA A 102 -8.20 -6.16 -27.05
N ALA A 103 -8.96 -7.00 -26.33
CA ALA A 103 -10.32 -7.42 -26.69
C ALA A 103 -11.44 -6.72 -25.91
N GLN A 104 -11.12 -5.86 -24.94
CA GLN A 104 -12.12 -5.10 -24.19
C GLN A 104 -12.21 -3.70 -24.78
N HIS A 105 -13.40 -3.32 -25.27
CA HIS A 105 -13.66 -1.93 -25.61
C HIS A 105 -13.24 -1.07 -24.41
N PRO A 106 -12.44 -0.01 -24.59
CA PRO A 106 -11.97 0.81 -23.48
C PRO A 106 -13.11 1.21 -22.55
N GLU A 107 -14.30 1.46 -23.08
CA GLU A 107 -15.55 1.77 -22.37
C GLU A 107 -16.04 0.70 -21.36
N SER A 108 -15.66 -0.57 -21.51
CA SER A 108 -16.05 -1.62 -20.55
C SER A 108 -15.19 -1.62 -19.28
N LEU A 109 -14.08 -0.87 -19.26
CA LEU A 109 -13.22 -0.76 -18.09
C LEU A 109 -13.81 0.24 -17.06
N PRO A 110 -13.68 -0.04 -15.76
CA PRO A 110 -14.00 0.91 -14.71
C PRO A 110 -13.34 2.27 -14.94
N SER A 111 -14.06 3.36 -14.68
CA SER A 111 -13.61 4.73 -14.99
C SER A 111 -12.25 5.09 -14.37
N ALA A 112 -11.99 4.65 -13.13
CA ALA A 112 -10.72 4.87 -12.46
C ALA A 112 -9.54 4.20 -13.20
N LEU A 113 -9.74 2.99 -13.73
CA LEU A 113 -8.70 2.29 -14.49
C LEU A 113 -8.48 2.92 -15.87
N ARG A 114 -9.54 3.40 -16.53
CA ARG A 114 -9.43 4.16 -17.77
C ARG A 114 -8.65 5.45 -17.58
N ALA A 115 -8.92 6.16 -16.48
CA ALA A 115 -8.19 7.36 -16.10
C ALA A 115 -6.70 7.10 -15.86
N ASN A 116 -6.33 5.91 -15.38
CA ASN A 116 -4.92 5.53 -15.25
C ASN A 116 -4.26 5.29 -16.61
N LEU A 117 -4.96 4.65 -17.55
CA LEU A 117 -4.42 4.32 -18.88
C LEU A 117 -4.13 5.54 -19.77
N ILE A 118 -4.72 6.71 -19.45
CA ILE A 118 -4.44 7.96 -20.17
C ILE A 118 -3.24 8.73 -19.60
N LEU A 119 -2.72 8.34 -18.44
CA LEU A 119 -1.55 8.98 -17.83
C LEU A 119 -0.26 8.57 -18.54
N SER A 120 0.76 9.43 -18.48
CA SER A 120 2.14 8.97 -18.75
C SER A 120 2.57 7.93 -17.71
N ALA A 121 3.51 7.07 -18.07
CA ALA A 121 3.97 6.01 -17.18
C ALA A 121 4.56 6.58 -15.87
N GLU A 122 5.29 7.69 -15.97
CA GLU A 122 5.79 8.46 -14.82
C GLU A 122 4.64 8.95 -13.93
N SER A 123 3.64 9.64 -14.51
CA SER A 123 2.49 10.16 -13.77
C SER A 123 1.69 9.05 -13.10
N PHE A 124 1.58 7.90 -13.76
CA PHE A 124 0.92 6.71 -13.23
C PHE A 124 1.67 6.14 -12.01
N ILE A 125 2.99 5.96 -12.09
CA ILE A 125 3.81 5.50 -10.96
C ILE A 125 3.78 6.50 -9.81
N THR A 126 3.90 7.81 -10.08
CA THR A 126 3.78 8.85 -9.06
C THR A 126 2.41 8.82 -8.39
N ALA A 127 1.32 8.60 -9.14
CA ALA A 127 -0.02 8.46 -8.59
C ALA A 127 -0.17 7.20 -7.72
N LEU A 128 0.46 6.08 -8.08
CA LEU A 128 0.52 4.88 -7.22
C LEU A 128 1.29 5.16 -5.93
N HIS A 129 2.46 5.77 -6.04
CA HIS A 129 3.29 6.14 -4.89
C HIS A 129 2.52 7.03 -3.91
N ASN A 130 1.91 8.12 -4.39
CA ASN A 130 1.10 9.02 -3.56
C ASN A 130 -0.06 8.30 -2.85
N ARG A 131 -0.73 7.38 -3.55
CA ARG A 131 -1.82 6.56 -2.96
C ARG A 131 -1.30 5.61 -1.89
N SER A 132 -0.08 5.09 -2.01
CA SER A 132 0.56 4.29 -0.96
C SER A 132 0.99 5.16 0.23
N LEU A 133 1.59 6.33 -0.01
CA LEU A 133 1.95 7.27 1.07
C LEU A 133 0.72 7.64 1.93
N LEU A 134 -0.40 7.98 1.28
CA LEU A 134 -1.66 8.28 1.97
C LEU A 134 -2.19 7.09 2.80
N LEU A 135 -2.03 5.87 2.30
CA LEU A 135 -2.53 4.67 2.96
C LEU A 135 -1.72 4.29 4.20
N PHE A 136 -0.42 4.60 4.23
CA PHE A 136 0.47 4.21 5.32
C PHE A 136 0.80 5.34 6.29
N THR A 137 0.63 6.60 5.89
CA THR A 137 0.81 7.74 6.82
C THR A 137 -0.31 7.75 7.86
N PRO A 138 0.01 7.77 9.17
CA PRO A 138 -0.98 7.84 10.23
C PRO A 138 -1.87 9.09 10.14
N ALA A 139 -3.15 8.95 10.46
CA ALA A 139 -4.14 10.02 10.32
C ALA A 139 -3.95 11.17 11.33
N ASP A 140 -3.29 10.90 12.45
CA ASP A 140 -2.94 11.89 13.48
C ASP A 140 -1.60 12.60 13.22
N SER A 141 -0.87 12.19 12.17
CA SER A 141 0.38 12.84 11.82
C SER A 141 0.10 14.28 11.35
N PRO A 142 0.74 15.29 11.95
CA PRO A 142 0.60 16.69 11.52
C PRO A 142 1.29 16.95 10.17
N GLN A 143 2.05 15.98 9.65
CA GLN A 143 2.83 16.10 8.43
C GLN A 143 2.05 15.69 7.18
N LYS A 144 2.54 16.12 6.02
CA LYS A 144 2.09 15.61 4.71
C LYS A 144 2.38 14.10 4.61
N PRO A 145 1.68 13.37 3.72
CA PRO A 145 1.99 11.97 3.45
C PRO A 145 3.49 11.74 3.24
N SER A 146 4.08 10.83 4.00
CA SER A 146 5.53 10.71 4.13
C SER A 146 6.01 9.29 3.90
N SER A 147 7.12 9.15 3.20
CA SER A 147 7.80 7.87 2.94
C SER A 147 8.40 7.26 4.21
N ALA A 148 8.56 8.03 5.29
CA ALA A 148 8.96 7.52 6.61
C ALA A 148 8.05 6.41 7.13
N PHE A 149 6.76 6.44 6.76
CA PHE A 149 5.77 5.43 7.17
C PHE A 149 5.60 4.30 6.14
N LEU A 150 6.28 4.36 4.99
CA LEU A 150 6.09 3.42 3.91
C LEU A 150 6.83 2.11 4.18
N PRO A 151 6.15 0.95 4.19
CA PRO A 151 6.83 -0.33 4.39
C PRO A 151 7.78 -0.67 3.22
N SER A 152 8.94 -1.23 3.55
CA SER A 152 9.97 -1.73 2.60
C SER A 152 9.37 -2.52 1.43
N GLN A 153 8.44 -3.45 1.71
CA GLN A 153 7.80 -4.28 0.69
C GLN A 153 6.95 -3.48 -0.30
N ILE A 154 6.31 -2.39 0.13
CA ILE A 154 5.53 -1.52 -0.76
C ILE A 154 6.47 -0.70 -1.63
N LEU A 155 7.53 -0.15 -1.04
CA LEU A 155 8.58 0.56 -1.77
C LEU A 155 9.17 -0.33 -2.88
N ILE A 156 9.59 -1.55 -2.54
CA ILE A 156 10.10 -2.53 -3.50
C ILE A 156 9.09 -2.79 -4.62
N THR A 157 7.81 -2.93 -4.30
CA THR A 157 6.76 -3.20 -5.31
C THR A 157 6.56 -2.00 -6.25
N LEU A 158 6.60 -0.77 -5.74
CA LEU A 158 6.51 0.46 -6.54
C LEU A 158 7.71 0.63 -7.46
N VAL A 159 8.92 0.36 -6.97
CA VAL A 159 10.14 0.44 -7.78
C VAL A 159 10.17 -0.66 -8.84
N LEU A 160 9.77 -1.89 -8.52
CA LEU A 160 9.63 -2.94 -9.53
C LEU A 160 8.59 -2.56 -10.60
N ALA A 161 7.52 -1.85 -10.22
CA ALA A 161 6.57 -1.31 -11.18
C ALA A 161 7.19 -0.23 -12.08
N SER A 162 7.99 0.68 -11.53
CA SER A 162 8.68 1.71 -12.31
C SER A 162 9.70 1.12 -13.27
N LEU A 163 10.47 0.12 -12.81
CA LEU A 163 11.41 -0.65 -13.63
C LEU A 163 10.71 -1.44 -14.74
N LYS A 164 9.48 -1.89 -14.51
CA LYS A 164 8.67 -2.60 -15.51
C LYS A 164 8.12 -1.65 -16.58
N LEU A 165 7.85 -0.39 -16.23
CA LEU A 165 7.32 0.63 -17.13
C LEU A 165 8.41 1.55 -17.72
N ASP A 166 9.68 1.23 -17.49
CA ASP A 166 10.84 1.99 -17.96
C ASP A 166 10.88 3.44 -17.44
N CYS A 167 10.36 3.67 -16.23
CA CYS A 167 10.42 4.97 -15.52
C CYS A 167 11.43 4.89 -14.37
N ILE A 168 12.69 4.64 -14.71
CA ILE A 168 13.74 4.31 -13.74
C ILE A 168 14.04 5.50 -12.83
N ASP A 169 14.04 6.73 -13.36
CA ASP A 169 14.26 7.97 -12.59
C ASP A 169 13.24 8.17 -11.47
N ILE A 170 11.96 7.85 -11.75
CA ILE A 170 10.91 7.89 -10.72
C ILE A 170 11.19 6.82 -9.65
N GLY A 171 11.65 5.64 -10.05
CA GLY A 171 12.07 4.58 -9.12
C GLY A 171 13.20 5.02 -8.19
N ARG A 172 14.22 5.68 -8.75
CA ARG A 172 15.32 6.28 -7.98
C ARG A 172 14.80 7.30 -6.98
N SER A 173 14.03 8.29 -7.45
CA SER A 173 13.49 9.34 -6.59
C SER A 173 12.65 8.79 -5.43
N VAL A 174 11.87 7.74 -5.67
CA VAL A 174 11.06 7.06 -4.65
C VAL A 174 11.95 6.38 -3.60
N ILE A 175 13.03 5.70 -4.00
CA ILE A 175 13.97 5.08 -3.05
C ILE A 175 14.74 6.14 -2.26
N GLU A 176 15.28 7.15 -2.93
CA GLU A 176 16.08 8.18 -2.27
C GLU A 176 15.24 8.98 -1.25
N ASP A 177 13.99 9.30 -1.57
CA ASP A 177 13.08 9.95 -0.62
C ASP A 177 12.80 9.06 0.60
N TRP A 178 12.70 7.74 0.41
CA TRP A 178 12.52 6.80 1.51
C TRP A 178 13.78 6.67 2.37
N LEU A 179 14.95 6.52 1.75
CA LEU A 179 16.24 6.45 2.45
C LEU A 179 16.52 7.73 3.26
N ALA A 180 16.20 8.90 2.70
CA ALA A 180 16.38 10.18 3.37
C ALA A 180 15.54 10.32 4.65
N LYS A 181 14.44 9.57 4.77
CA LYS A 181 13.52 9.61 5.92
C LYS A 181 13.55 8.34 6.78
N HIS A 182 14.36 7.35 6.40
CA HIS A 182 14.51 6.12 7.18
C HIS A 182 15.06 6.45 8.57
N GLY A 183 14.47 5.84 9.61
CA GLY A 183 14.88 6.07 11.01
C GLY A 183 14.49 7.42 11.62
N GLN A 184 13.75 8.29 10.91
CA GLN A 184 13.28 9.57 11.47
C GLN A 184 12.05 9.42 12.37
N GLU A 185 11.24 8.40 12.13
CA GLU A 185 10.01 8.12 12.87
C GLU A 185 10.20 6.87 13.73
N ASP A 186 9.45 6.77 14.83
CA ASP A 186 9.43 5.61 15.75
C ASP A 186 8.71 4.39 15.14
N VAL A 187 8.94 4.13 13.85
CA VAL A 187 8.44 2.93 13.16
C VAL A 187 9.41 1.78 13.46
N PRO A 188 8.91 0.56 13.75
CA PRO A 188 9.77 -0.59 13.98
C PRO A 188 10.71 -0.83 12.80
N ASP A 189 12.01 -0.89 13.09
CA ASP A 189 13.03 -1.14 12.08
C ASP A 189 12.84 -2.54 11.44
N ASP A 190 13.04 -2.60 10.12
CA ASP A 190 12.97 -3.80 9.29
C ASP A 190 14.29 -3.97 8.55
N PRO A 191 15.37 -4.44 9.22
CA PRO A 191 16.71 -4.49 8.64
C PRO A 191 16.78 -5.42 7.42
N LYS A 192 15.92 -6.44 7.36
CA LYS A 192 15.82 -7.32 6.18
C LYS A 192 15.16 -6.60 5.01
N GLY A 193 14.11 -5.83 5.27
CA GLY A 193 13.47 -4.97 4.28
C GLY A 193 14.43 -3.91 3.74
N TYR A 194 15.12 -3.21 4.64
CA TYR A 194 16.14 -2.21 4.30
C TYR A 194 17.22 -2.78 3.38
N ALA A 195 17.81 -3.93 3.76
CA ALA A 195 18.81 -4.60 2.93
C ALA A 195 18.29 -4.95 1.52
N LYS A 196 17.00 -5.34 1.40
CA LYS A 196 16.37 -5.62 0.11
C LYS A 196 16.11 -4.37 -0.72
N VAL A 197 15.82 -3.23 -0.09
CA VAL A 197 15.72 -1.94 -0.78
C VAL A 197 17.07 -1.56 -1.35
N LEU A 198 18.15 -1.70 -0.58
CA LEU A 198 19.50 -1.39 -1.05
C LEU A 198 19.98 -2.34 -2.16
N GLU A 199 19.70 -3.64 -2.05
CA GLU A 199 19.97 -4.60 -3.13
C GLU A 199 19.25 -4.19 -4.42
N LEU A 200 17.95 -3.84 -4.35
CA LEU A 200 17.19 -3.37 -5.50
C LEU A 200 17.76 -2.06 -6.07
N TYR A 201 18.16 -1.13 -5.20
CA TYR A 201 18.70 0.16 -5.61
C TYR A 201 20.02 0.01 -6.37
N CYS A 202 20.98 -0.70 -5.76
CA CYS A 202 22.34 -0.83 -6.29
C CYS A 202 22.42 -1.80 -7.46
N LEU A 203 21.63 -2.88 -7.49
CA LEU A 203 21.73 -3.92 -8.54
C LEU A 203 20.76 -3.74 -9.70
N HIS A 204 19.73 -2.89 -9.57
CA HIS A 204 18.69 -2.77 -10.60
C HIS A 204 18.35 -1.34 -11.00
N VAL A 205 18.41 -0.37 -10.08
CA VAL A 205 18.06 1.02 -10.40
C VAL A 205 19.28 1.78 -10.94
N LEU A 206 20.33 1.93 -10.13
CA LEU A 206 21.54 2.68 -10.51
C LEU A 206 22.22 2.11 -11.77
N PRO A 207 22.36 0.79 -11.93
CA PRO A 207 22.84 0.15 -13.16
C PRO A 207 22.14 0.61 -14.43
N ARG A 208 20.80 0.69 -14.39
CA ARG A 208 20.00 1.06 -15.56
C ARG A 208 20.07 2.56 -15.87
N LEU A 209 20.43 3.38 -14.88
CA LEU A 209 20.76 4.79 -15.05
C LEU A 209 22.22 5.02 -15.47
N GLN A 210 23.02 3.95 -15.56
CA GLN A 210 24.47 4.00 -15.81
C GLN A 210 25.27 4.71 -14.69
N ASP A 211 24.69 4.83 -13.49
CA ASP A 211 25.26 5.51 -12.33
C ASP A 211 26.04 4.53 -11.43
N TRP A 212 26.98 3.79 -12.03
CA TRP A 212 27.75 2.76 -11.34
C TRP A 212 28.71 3.32 -10.29
N ASP A 213 29.41 4.42 -10.63
CA ASP A 213 30.32 5.10 -9.70
C ASP A 213 29.56 5.59 -8.45
N TYR A 214 28.34 6.06 -8.64
CA TYR A 214 27.46 6.47 -7.54
C TYR A 214 27.04 5.27 -6.66
N ALA A 215 26.81 4.10 -7.25
CA ALA A 215 26.50 2.89 -6.50
C ALA A 215 27.68 2.44 -5.61
N GLU A 216 28.90 2.49 -6.15
CA GLU A 216 30.12 2.17 -5.40
C GLU A 216 30.33 3.14 -4.24
N ASP A 217 30.25 4.45 -4.51
CA ASP A 217 30.35 5.49 -3.49
C ASP A 217 29.29 5.30 -2.40
N PHE A 218 28.03 5.07 -2.79
CA PHE A 218 26.93 4.85 -1.85
C PHE A 218 27.20 3.66 -0.93
N LEU A 219 27.60 2.51 -1.48
CA LEU A 219 27.91 1.31 -0.70
C LEU A 219 29.13 1.46 0.21
N ALA A 220 30.13 2.25 -0.20
CA ALA A 220 31.31 2.54 0.60
C ALA A 220 30.98 3.36 1.85
N TYR A 221 30.01 4.28 1.76
CA TYR A 221 29.56 5.10 2.88
C TYR A 221 28.41 4.50 3.69
N GLU A 222 27.77 3.43 3.20
CA GLU A 222 26.67 2.77 3.87
C GLU A 222 27.12 2.04 5.16
N ARG A 223 26.46 2.39 6.28
CA ARG A 223 26.82 1.95 7.63
C ARG A 223 25.77 1.06 8.28
N GLU A 224 24.55 1.03 7.75
CA GLU A 224 23.42 0.28 8.32
C GLU A 224 23.41 -1.19 7.86
N LEU A 225 24.08 -1.51 6.75
CA LEU A 225 24.25 -2.89 6.29
C LEU A 225 25.36 -3.63 7.06
N SER A 226 25.03 -4.85 7.51
CA SER A 226 26.04 -5.81 7.99
C SER A 226 27.16 -5.99 6.95
N PRO A 227 28.44 -6.06 7.38
CA PRO A 227 29.59 -6.19 6.46
C PRO A 227 29.46 -7.37 5.49
N ASP A 228 28.86 -8.49 5.91
CA ASP A 228 28.68 -9.68 5.07
C ASP A 228 27.75 -9.43 3.87
N VAL A 229 26.73 -8.58 4.04
CA VAL A 229 25.78 -8.24 2.96
C VAL A 229 26.40 -7.23 1.99
N ARG A 230 27.19 -6.28 2.50
CA ARG A 230 27.94 -5.33 1.67
C ARG A 230 28.93 -6.04 0.75
N GLN A 231 29.68 -7.00 1.29
CA GLN A 231 30.66 -7.75 0.52
C GLN A 231 30.01 -8.65 -0.54
N ASN A 232 28.84 -9.24 -0.25
CA ASN A 232 28.09 -10.02 -1.24
C ASN A 232 27.52 -9.18 -2.39
N ASN A 233 27.07 -7.95 -2.12
CA ASN A 233 26.57 -7.05 -3.17
C ASN A 233 27.73 -6.53 -4.04
N ALA A 234 28.82 -6.06 -3.43
CA ALA A 234 30.01 -5.62 -4.16
C ALA A 234 30.69 -6.75 -4.99
N SER A 235 30.62 -7.99 -4.52
CA SER A 235 31.18 -9.14 -5.25
C SER A 235 30.31 -9.59 -6.43
N ARG A 236 29.01 -9.26 -6.44
CA ARG A 236 28.11 -9.57 -7.56
C ARG A 236 28.31 -8.63 -8.75
N ASP A 237 28.72 -7.39 -8.49
CA ASP A 237 29.06 -6.42 -9.54
C ASP A 237 30.33 -6.79 -10.33
N LEU A 238 31.23 -7.60 -9.76
CA LEU A 238 32.42 -8.12 -10.44
C LEU A 238 32.14 -9.27 -11.44
N ILE A 239 30.90 -9.77 -11.52
CA ILE A 239 30.54 -10.97 -12.30
C ILE A 239 29.57 -10.64 -13.47
N MET A 240 29.08 -9.41 -13.60
CA MET A 240 28.35 -8.92 -14.80
C MET A 240 29.23 -8.00 -15.64
#